data_AF-A0A7V5PEN2-F1
#
_entry.id   AF-A0A7V5PEN2-F1
#
_cell.length_a   1.000
_cell.length_b   1.000
_cell.length_c   1.000
_cell.angle_alpha   90.00
_cell.angle_beta   90.00
_cell.angle_gamma   90.00
#
_symmetry.space_group_name_H-M   'P 1'
#
loop_
_entity.id
_entity.type
_entity.pdbx_description
1 polymer ?
#
loop_
_entity_poly.entity_id
_entity_poly.type
_entity_poly.pdbx_seq_one_letter_code
_entity_poly.pdbx_strand_id
1 'polypeptide(L)'
;MRFGVVIFPGSNCDHDVIYVLNEVMEQDVVELWHKDTDLKKSDAVILPGGFSYGDYLRAGAIARYSPIMEKIIEFAKRGGFVLGICNGFQILCEAGLLPGALLHNNHQKFVCKNICIVPDNNATPLTSMLDKNKPLKIPIAHKEGRYYAPNDDLMTMRQNHQILFRYCDKNGEISEAVNPNGSVENIAGVCNAGKNVFGMMPHPERAADDELGNTDGRIIFESLIRAVKDKRISTSN
;
A
#
# COMPACT_ATOMS: atom_id res chain seq x y z
N MET A 1 -4.18 7.96 -18.00
CA MET A 1 -4.92 7.29 -16.92
C MET A 1 -5.05 8.29 -15.79
N ARG A 2 -6.12 8.23 -15.00
CA ARG A 2 -6.34 9.16 -13.89
C ARG A 2 -6.19 8.45 -12.55
N PHE A 3 -5.35 8.97 -11.67
CA PHE A 3 -5.17 8.49 -10.31
C PHE A 3 -5.82 9.45 -9.32
N GLY A 4 -6.61 8.92 -8.41
CA GLY A 4 -7.17 9.67 -7.30
C GLY A 4 -6.32 9.49 -6.04
N VAL A 5 -5.79 10.57 -5.47
CA VAL A 5 -5.06 10.51 -4.18
C VAL A 5 -5.94 11.10 -3.10
N VAL A 6 -6.23 10.32 -2.06
CA VAL A 6 -7.14 10.75 -1.00
C VAL A 6 -6.41 11.57 0.05
N ILE A 7 -6.97 12.72 0.41
CA ILE A 7 -6.44 13.59 1.46
C ILE A 7 -7.36 13.49 2.68
N PHE A 8 -6.86 12.87 3.76
CA PHE A 8 -7.52 12.88 5.06
C PHE A 8 -6.96 13.99 5.95
N PRO A 9 -7.74 14.52 6.90
CA PRO A 9 -7.20 15.37 7.95
C PRO A 9 -6.08 14.61 8.71
N GLY A 10 -4.86 15.14 8.70
CA GLY A 10 -3.69 14.50 9.34
C GLY A 10 -2.89 13.52 8.46
N SER A 11 -3.34 13.25 7.23
CA SER A 11 -2.43 12.69 6.20
C SER A 11 -1.27 13.66 5.96
N ASN A 12 -0.10 13.11 5.65
CA ASN A 12 1.11 13.91 5.44
C ASN A 12 2.05 13.35 4.35
N CYS A 13 1.64 12.29 3.67
CA CYS A 13 2.36 11.70 2.53
C CYS A 13 1.53 11.81 1.25
N ASP A 14 0.40 12.52 1.26
CA ASP A 14 -0.44 12.75 0.07
C ASP A 14 0.35 13.48 -1.02
N HIS A 15 1.00 14.59 -0.68
CA HIS A 15 1.82 15.35 -1.61
C HIS A 15 3.03 14.55 -2.13
N ASP A 16 3.65 13.67 -1.32
CA ASP A 16 4.71 12.77 -1.77
C ASP A 16 4.19 11.85 -2.89
N VAL A 17 3.01 11.25 -2.69
CA VAL A 17 2.38 10.37 -3.69
C VAL A 17 1.95 11.14 -4.93
N ILE A 18 1.37 12.33 -4.77
CA ILE A 18 0.95 13.20 -5.88
C ILE A 18 2.16 13.58 -6.72
N TYR A 19 3.25 14.02 -6.08
CA TYR A 19 4.50 14.36 -6.73
C TYR A 19 5.05 13.20 -7.56
N VAL A 20 5.18 12.01 -6.96
CA VAL A 20 5.71 10.84 -7.67
C VAL A 20 4.82 10.46 -8.86
N LEU A 21 3.51 10.42 -8.69
CA LEU A 21 2.61 10.03 -9.77
C LEU A 21 2.55 11.09 -10.90
N ASN A 22 2.55 12.37 -10.54
CA ASN A 22 2.37 13.44 -11.50
C ASN A 22 3.68 13.88 -12.17
N GLU A 23 4.70 14.19 -11.38
CA GLU A 23 5.96 14.79 -11.85
C GLU A 23 6.97 13.71 -12.29
N VAL A 24 7.07 12.60 -11.55
CA VAL A 24 8.04 11.54 -11.89
C VAL A 24 7.49 10.53 -12.89
N MET A 25 6.22 10.15 -12.75
CA MET A 25 5.58 9.11 -13.57
C MET A 25 4.68 9.68 -14.68
N GLU A 26 4.56 11.00 -14.78
CA GLU A 26 3.79 11.71 -15.82
C GLU A 26 2.32 11.23 -15.94
N GLN A 27 1.66 10.95 -14.81
CA GLN A 27 0.25 10.55 -14.78
C GLN A 27 -0.69 11.72 -14.44
N ASP A 28 -1.94 11.65 -14.91
CA ASP A 28 -3.00 12.58 -14.49
C ASP A 28 -3.42 12.22 -13.05
N VAL A 29 -3.29 13.17 -12.13
CA VAL A 29 -3.57 12.98 -10.71
C VAL A 29 -4.62 13.98 -10.25
N VAL A 30 -5.62 13.51 -9.51
CA VAL A 30 -6.63 14.34 -8.88
C VAL A 30 -6.66 14.10 -7.38
N GLU A 31 -6.71 15.20 -6.63
CA GLU A 31 -6.91 15.15 -5.19
C GLU A 31 -8.37 14.80 -4.87
N LEU A 32 -8.58 13.86 -3.97
CA LEU A 32 -9.88 13.44 -3.46
C LEU A 32 -9.97 13.83 -1.99
N TRP A 33 -10.80 14.82 -1.68
CA TRP A 33 -10.96 15.23 -0.29
C TRP A 33 -11.76 14.20 0.48
N HIS A 34 -11.46 13.97 1.77
CA HIS A 34 -12.12 12.89 2.53
C HIS A 34 -13.66 13.00 2.60
N LYS A 35 -14.22 14.20 2.42
CA LYS A 35 -15.68 14.44 2.38
C LYS A 35 -16.28 14.37 0.98
N ASP A 36 -15.47 14.24 -0.07
CA ASP A 36 -15.97 14.08 -1.43
C ASP A 36 -16.81 12.79 -1.52
N THR A 37 -17.80 12.80 -2.42
CA THR A 37 -18.74 11.68 -2.63
C THR A 37 -18.66 11.11 -4.06
N ASP A 38 -17.58 11.43 -4.77
CA ASP A 38 -17.22 10.87 -6.07
C ASP A 38 -15.70 10.71 -6.18
N LEU A 39 -15.26 9.87 -7.13
CA LEU A 39 -13.84 9.56 -7.35
C LEU A 39 -13.26 10.33 -8.56
N LYS A 40 -13.92 11.38 -9.04
CA LYS A 40 -13.47 12.26 -10.15
C LYS A 40 -13.01 11.51 -11.42
N LYS A 41 -13.67 10.39 -11.71
CA LYS A 41 -13.37 9.45 -12.82
C LYS A 41 -11.96 8.81 -12.73
N SER A 42 -11.49 8.53 -11.52
CA SER A 42 -10.21 7.86 -11.29
C SER A 42 -10.26 6.39 -11.73
N ASP A 43 -9.20 5.95 -12.43
CA ASP A 43 -8.97 4.56 -12.83
C ASP A 43 -8.32 3.73 -11.70
N ALA A 44 -7.62 4.41 -10.78
CA ALA A 44 -7.06 3.84 -9.55
C ALA A 44 -7.09 4.87 -8.43
N VAL A 45 -7.17 4.41 -7.18
CA VAL A 45 -7.20 5.26 -5.98
C VAL A 45 -6.07 4.90 -5.03
N ILE A 46 -5.37 5.91 -4.51
CA ILE A 46 -4.30 5.75 -3.52
C ILE A 46 -4.74 6.35 -2.19
N LEU A 47 -4.62 5.56 -1.12
CA LEU A 47 -4.73 6.01 0.27
C LEU A 47 -3.30 6.22 0.79
N PRO A 48 -2.87 7.48 1.03
CA PRO A 48 -1.48 7.78 1.37
C PRO A 48 -1.16 7.47 2.84
N GLY A 49 0.13 7.56 3.16
CA GLY A 49 0.63 7.50 4.53
C GLY A 49 0.35 8.76 5.36
N GLY A 50 0.70 8.68 6.64
CA GLY A 50 0.60 9.78 7.60
C GLY A 50 -0.04 9.35 8.91
N PHE A 51 -0.77 10.27 9.54
CA PHE A 51 -1.45 10.06 10.83
C PHE A 51 -2.88 10.59 10.71
N SER A 52 -3.70 9.94 9.89
CA SER A 52 -5.08 10.40 9.69
C SER A 52 -5.81 10.49 11.04
N TYR A 53 -6.39 11.66 11.31
CA TYR A 53 -7.01 12.03 12.60
C TYR A 53 -6.07 11.89 13.81
N GLY A 54 -4.76 12.02 13.61
CA GLY A 54 -3.72 11.90 14.63
C GLY A 54 -3.58 10.50 15.22
N ASP A 55 -4.16 9.48 14.58
CA ASP A 55 -4.28 8.12 15.10
C ASP A 55 -4.88 8.07 16.54
N TYR A 56 -5.70 9.06 16.93
CA TYR A 56 -6.11 9.27 18.32
C TYR A 56 -6.86 8.11 18.98
N LEU A 57 -7.66 7.36 18.21
CA LEU A 57 -8.31 6.15 18.71
C LEU A 57 -7.46 4.90 18.43
N ARG A 58 -7.13 4.72 17.15
CA ARG A 58 -6.25 3.69 16.57
C ARG A 58 -5.95 4.13 15.14
N ALA A 59 -4.80 3.76 14.60
CA ALA A 59 -4.41 4.23 13.28
C ALA A 59 -5.43 3.84 12.19
N GLY A 60 -5.89 4.83 11.42
CA GLY A 60 -6.87 4.66 10.35
C GLY A 60 -8.32 4.39 10.78
N ALA A 61 -8.60 4.18 12.07
CA ALA A 61 -9.92 3.74 12.56
C ALA A 61 -11.02 4.80 12.45
N ILE A 62 -10.67 6.09 12.44
CA ILE A 62 -11.62 7.19 12.22
C ILE A 62 -11.81 7.44 10.72
N ALA A 63 -10.72 7.37 9.95
CA ALA A 63 -10.72 7.69 8.52
C ALA A 63 -11.64 6.78 7.69
N ARG A 64 -11.83 5.52 8.09
CA ARG A 64 -12.77 4.58 7.42
C ARG A 64 -14.22 5.08 7.34
N TYR A 65 -14.62 6.02 8.21
CA TYR A 65 -15.97 6.59 8.24
C TYR A 65 -16.11 7.87 7.39
N SER A 66 -15.05 8.27 6.69
CA SER A 66 -15.11 9.42 5.78
C SER A 66 -16.00 9.11 4.58
N PRO A 67 -16.82 10.07 4.09
CA PRO A 67 -17.71 9.87 2.95
C PRO A 67 -17.03 9.27 1.70
N ILE A 68 -15.79 9.67 1.42
CA ILE A 68 -15.04 9.14 0.27
C ILE A 68 -14.82 7.62 0.35
N MET A 69 -14.74 7.06 1.56
CA MET A 69 -14.48 5.64 1.77
C MET A 69 -15.66 4.78 1.31
N GLU A 70 -16.89 5.27 1.38
CA GLU A 70 -18.05 4.57 0.80
C GLU A 70 -17.86 4.34 -0.69
N LYS A 71 -17.41 5.38 -1.41
CA LYS A 71 -17.15 5.33 -2.84
C LYS A 71 -15.95 4.46 -3.19
N ILE A 72 -14.92 4.46 -2.36
CA ILE A 72 -13.75 3.59 -2.51
C ILE A 72 -14.13 2.13 -2.31
N ILE A 73 -14.97 1.80 -1.32
CA ILE A 73 -15.47 0.44 -1.10
C ILE A 73 -16.30 -0.03 -2.32
N GLU A 74 -17.22 0.80 -2.82
CA GLU A 74 -17.99 0.52 -4.04
C GLU A 74 -17.08 0.30 -5.26
N PHE A 75 -16.07 1.15 -5.42
CA PHE A 75 -15.09 1.07 -6.50
C PHE A 75 -14.26 -0.22 -6.42
N ALA A 76 -13.72 -0.54 -5.25
CA ALA A 76 -12.97 -1.77 -5.01
C ALA A 76 -13.81 -3.03 -5.27
N LYS A 77 -15.09 -3.04 -4.86
CA LYS A 77 -16.01 -4.17 -5.13
C LYS A 77 -16.29 -4.39 -6.61
N ARG A 78 -16.23 -3.34 -7.43
CA ARG A 78 -16.29 -3.41 -8.90
C ARG A 78 -14.95 -3.76 -9.55
N GLY A 79 -13.95 -4.11 -8.74
CA GLY A 79 -12.61 -4.47 -9.20
C GLY A 79 -11.69 -3.27 -9.46
N GLY A 80 -12.08 -2.05 -9.09
CA GLY A 80 -11.22 -0.87 -9.20
C GLY A 80 -9.92 -1.05 -8.39
N PHE A 81 -8.81 -0.48 -8.88
CA PHE A 81 -7.52 -0.65 -8.21
C PHE A 81 -7.35 0.33 -7.06
N VAL A 82 -7.06 -0.17 -5.86
CA VAL A 82 -6.84 0.63 -4.66
C VAL A 82 -5.53 0.25 -4.01
N LEU A 83 -4.65 1.21 -3.74
CA LEU A 83 -3.38 1.00 -3.02
C LEU A 83 -3.37 1.82 -1.73
N GLY A 84 -3.17 1.16 -0.60
CA GLY A 84 -2.95 1.81 0.69
C GLY A 84 -1.48 1.73 1.11
N ILE A 85 -0.89 2.88 1.41
CA ILE A 85 0.51 2.99 1.84
C ILE A 85 0.55 3.42 3.30
N CYS A 86 1.28 2.68 4.14
CA CYS A 86 1.43 2.93 5.57
C CYS A 86 0.07 3.14 6.27
N ASN A 87 -0.32 4.39 6.56
CA ASN A 87 -1.64 4.70 7.13
C ASN A 87 -2.80 4.30 6.22
N GLY A 88 -2.64 4.40 4.91
CA GLY A 88 -3.61 3.88 3.95
C GLY A 88 -3.82 2.37 4.06
N PHE A 89 -2.77 1.60 4.36
CA PHE A 89 -2.90 0.15 4.59
C PHE A 89 -3.73 -0.12 5.85
N GLN A 90 -3.45 0.60 6.94
CA GLN A 90 -4.23 0.52 8.18
C GLN A 90 -5.71 0.83 7.94
N ILE A 91 -6.02 1.90 7.19
CA ILE A 91 -7.39 2.27 6.82
C ILE A 91 -8.09 1.14 6.04
N LEU A 92 -7.40 0.49 5.10
CA LEU A 92 -7.98 -0.61 4.31
C LEU A 92 -8.30 -1.85 5.14
N CYS A 93 -7.47 -2.19 6.13
CA CYS A 93 -7.78 -3.25 7.09
C CYS A 93 -8.98 -2.86 7.97
N GLU A 94 -9.00 -1.64 8.51
CA GLU A 94 -10.12 -1.12 9.32
C GLU A 94 -11.44 -1.05 8.53
N ALA A 95 -11.38 -0.81 7.22
CA ALA A 95 -12.52 -0.82 6.32
C ALA A 95 -12.98 -2.24 5.91
N GLY A 96 -12.22 -3.29 6.26
CA GLY A 96 -12.49 -4.67 5.88
C GLY A 96 -12.25 -4.95 4.38
N LEU A 97 -11.48 -4.11 3.70
CA LEU A 97 -11.09 -4.30 2.30
C LEU A 97 -9.85 -5.19 2.16
N LEU A 98 -9.03 -5.26 3.21
CA LEU A 98 -7.88 -6.16 3.31
C LEU A 98 -8.01 -7.08 4.53
N PRO A 99 -7.49 -8.32 4.45
CA PRO A 99 -7.46 -9.23 5.59
C PRO A 99 -6.47 -8.74 6.66
N GLY A 100 -6.63 -9.27 7.88
CA GLY A 100 -5.73 -8.99 8.99
C GLY A 100 -5.88 -7.59 9.60
N ALA A 101 -4.94 -7.26 10.49
CA ALA A 101 -4.89 -5.98 11.19
C ALA A 101 -3.44 -5.53 11.40
N LEU A 102 -3.26 -4.24 11.61
CA LEU A 102 -1.98 -3.63 11.94
C LEU A 102 -1.98 -3.25 13.42
N LEU A 103 -1.01 -3.78 14.16
CA LEU A 103 -0.87 -3.59 15.59
C LEU A 103 0.32 -2.69 15.89
N HIS A 104 0.42 -2.25 17.14
CA HIS A 104 1.66 -1.66 17.66
C HIS A 104 2.85 -2.58 17.37
N ASN A 105 3.97 -1.98 16.95
CA ASN A 105 5.24 -2.66 16.81
C ASN A 105 5.56 -3.43 18.09
N ASN A 106 6.15 -4.62 18.01
CA ASN A 106 6.44 -5.49 19.17
C ASN A 106 7.30 -4.81 20.26
N HIS A 107 8.15 -3.87 19.87
CA HIS A 107 9.00 -3.07 20.76
C HIS A 107 8.39 -1.70 21.14
N GLN A 108 7.13 -1.43 20.76
CA GLN A 108 6.33 -0.24 21.12
C GLN A 108 6.94 1.13 20.79
N LYS A 109 7.88 1.20 19.84
CA LYS A 109 8.50 2.46 19.39
C LYS A 109 8.19 2.74 17.93
N PHE A 110 8.24 4.02 17.55
CA PHE A 110 8.25 4.42 16.15
C PHE A 110 9.56 3.98 15.47
N VAL A 111 9.48 3.49 14.24
CA VAL A 111 10.63 3.11 13.42
C VAL A 111 10.64 3.97 12.16
N CYS A 112 11.77 4.65 11.92
CA CYS A 112 12.05 5.41 10.70
C CYS A 112 13.39 4.97 10.13
N LYS A 113 13.39 4.11 9.11
CA LYS A 113 14.62 3.49 8.56
C LYS A 113 14.42 3.10 7.10
N ASN A 114 15.52 2.99 6.36
CA ASN A 114 15.53 2.27 5.09
C ASN A 114 15.67 0.77 5.36
N ILE A 115 14.75 -0.04 4.83
CA ILE A 115 14.77 -1.50 5.01
C ILE A 115 14.60 -2.22 3.67
N CYS A 116 15.06 -3.47 3.59
CA CYS A 116 14.87 -4.28 2.39
C CYS A 116 13.56 -5.06 2.49
N ILE A 117 12.84 -5.10 1.37
CA ILE A 117 11.70 -5.98 1.15
C ILE A 117 11.94 -6.80 -0.12
N VAL A 118 11.37 -7.99 -0.17
CA VAL A 118 11.38 -8.85 -1.35
C VAL A 118 9.94 -9.21 -1.74
N PRO A 119 9.59 -9.25 -3.03
CA PRO A 119 8.30 -9.76 -3.46
C PRO A 119 8.12 -11.21 -3.03
N ASP A 120 6.96 -11.57 -2.47
CA ASP A 120 6.65 -12.97 -2.15
C ASP A 120 6.26 -13.76 -3.41
N ASN A 121 5.65 -13.09 -4.38
CA ASN A 121 5.27 -13.61 -5.69
C ASN A 121 5.10 -12.47 -6.70
N ASN A 122 5.01 -12.82 -7.99
CA ASN A 122 4.72 -11.92 -9.10
C ASN A 122 3.31 -12.14 -9.69
N ALA A 123 2.41 -12.77 -8.92
CA ALA A 123 1.08 -13.20 -9.37
C ALA A 123 -0.02 -12.15 -9.11
N THR A 124 0.38 -10.90 -8.81
CA THR A 124 -0.53 -9.79 -8.55
C THR A 124 -0.18 -8.58 -9.41
N PRO A 125 -1.14 -7.71 -9.74
CA PRO A 125 -0.88 -6.48 -10.49
C PRO A 125 0.23 -5.60 -9.90
N LEU A 126 0.37 -5.53 -8.58
CA LEU A 126 1.36 -4.69 -7.92
C LEU A 126 2.78 -5.29 -7.95
N THR A 127 2.89 -6.62 -8.08
CA THR A 127 4.19 -7.32 -8.07
C THR A 127 4.59 -7.90 -9.43
N SER A 128 3.76 -7.72 -10.47
CA SER A 128 3.92 -8.39 -11.77
C SER A 128 5.19 -8.03 -12.53
N MET A 129 5.71 -6.81 -12.33
CA MET A 129 6.95 -6.35 -12.97
C MET A 129 8.21 -6.57 -12.12
N LEU A 130 8.05 -7.08 -10.90
CA LEU A 130 9.15 -7.18 -9.95
C LEU A 130 9.85 -8.55 -10.07
N ASP A 131 11.18 -8.54 -9.90
CA ASP A 131 11.97 -9.75 -9.75
C ASP A 131 11.86 -10.26 -8.30
N LYS A 132 11.33 -11.48 -8.15
CA LYS A 132 11.15 -12.14 -6.85
C LYS A 132 12.48 -12.36 -6.10
N ASN A 133 13.61 -12.37 -6.80
CA ASN A 133 14.92 -12.60 -6.18
C ASN A 133 15.70 -11.31 -5.92
N LYS A 134 15.13 -10.14 -6.26
CA LYS A 134 15.79 -8.84 -6.10
C LYS A 134 15.16 -8.08 -4.92
N PRO A 135 15.91 -7.88 -3.83
CA PRO A 135 15.47 -7.01 -2.74
C PRO A 135 15.34 -5.56 -3.20
N LEU A 136 14.34 -4.88 -2.67
CA LEU A 136 14.10 -3.45 -2.84
C LEU A 136 14.30 -2.74 -1.50
N LYS A 137 15.10 -1.69 -1.49
CA LYS A 137 15.33 -0.87 -0.30
C LYS A 137 14.30 0.24 -0.22
N ILE A 138 13.27 0.05 0.62
CA ILE A 138 12.15 0.99 0.76
C ILE A 138 12.12 1.58 2.18
N PRO A 139 11.93 2.90 2.34
CA PRO A 139 11.76 3.53 3.64
C PRO A 139 10.52 3.02 4.39
N ILE A 140 10.62 2.92 5.71
CA ILE A 140 9.50 2.70 6.63
C ILE A 140 9.44 3.86 7.64
N ALA A 141 8.22 4.23 8.06
CA ALA A 141 7.99 5.29 9.04
C ALA A 141 6.68 5.04 9.83
N HIS A 142 6.71 4.18 10.87
CA HIS A 142 5.49 3.79 11.57
C HIS A 142 5.69 3.35 13.03
N LYS A 143 4.65 3.52 13.85
CA LYS A 143 4.52 2.96 15.22
C LYS A 143 3.59 1.74 15.28
N GLU A 144 2.60 1.69 14.39
CA GLU A 144 1.58 0.64 14.32
C GLU A 144 1.67 -0.14 12.99
N GLY A 145 2.83 -0.73 12.70
CA GLY A 145 3.04 -1.43 11.42
C GLY A 145 3.13 -2.95 11.53
N ARG A 146 2.84 -3.52 12.69
CA ARG A 146 2.94 -4.96 12.91
C ARG A 146 1.73 -5.67 12.31
N TYR A 147 1.90 -6.29 11.15
CA TYR A 147 0.85 -7.08 10.53
C TYR A 147 0.57 -8.35 11.32
N TYR A 148 -0.71 -8.62 11.55
CA TYR A 148 -1.21 -9.81 12.20
C TYR A 148 -2.44 -10.34 11.45
N ALA A 149 -2.49 -11.65 11.27
CA ALA A 149 -3.67 -12.38 10.86
C ALA A 149 -3.68 -13.76 11.56
N PRO A 150 -4.85 -14.33 11.85
CA PRO A 150 -4.98 -15.71 12.34
C PRO A 150 -4.36 -16.73 11.37
N ASN A 151 -3.94 -17.89 11.89
CA ASN A 151 -3.29 -18.92 11.08
C ASN A 151 -4.16 -19.43 9.92
N ASP A 152 -5.48 -19.52 10.11
CA ASP A 152 -6.42 -19.95 9.06
C ASP A 152 -6.50 -18.94 7.91
N ASP A 153 -6.50 -17.65 8.24
CA ASP A 153 -6.42 -16.57 7.25
C ASP A 153 -5.08 -16.61 6.52
N LEU A 154 -3.96 -16.79 7.25
CA LEU A 154 -2.63 -16.89 6.65
C LEU A 154 -2.51 -18.08 5.69
N MET A 155 -3.10 -19.23 6.04
CA MET A 155 -3.16 -20.40 5.15
C MET A 155 -3.89 -20.06 3.84
N THR A 156 -5.07 -19.45 3.93
CA THR A 156 -5.86 -19.02 2.78
C THR A 156 -5.10 -17.99 1.93
N MET A 157 -4.47 -17.01 2.57
CA MET A 157 -3.71 -15.96 1.90
C MET A 157 -2.52 -16.51 1.13
N ARG A 158 -1.79 -17.50 1.68
CA ARG A 158 -0.69 -18.16 0.97
C ARG A 158 -1.18 -18.90 -0.28
N GLN A 159 -2.26 -19.67 -0.15
CA GLN A 159 -2.85 -20.40 -1.27
C GLN A 159 -3.31 -19.47 -2.40
N ASN A 160 -3.82 -18.30 -2.04
CA ASN A 160 -4.34 -17.31 -3.00
C ASN A 160 -3.27 -16.32 -3.50
N HIS A 161 -2.01 -16.44 -3.09
CA HIS A 161 -0.93 -15.50 -3.40
C HIS A 161 -1.25 -14.04 -2.98
N GLN A 162 -1.82 -13.88 -1.79
CA GLN A 162 -2.23 -12.58 -1.25
C GLN A 162 -1.13 -11.86 -0.45
N ILE A 163 0.00 -12.51 -0.19
CA ILE A 163 1.15 -11.88 0.44
C ILE A 163 1.95 -11.21 -0.69
N LEU A 164 2.18 -9.90 -0.60
CA LEU A 164 2.87 -9.14 -1.66
C LEU A 164 4.37 -9.04 -1.39
N PHE A 165 4.71 -8.66 -0.17
CA PHE A 165 6.08 -8.34 0.22
C PHE A 165 6.41 -8.92 1.59
N ARG A 166 7.67 -9.31 1.77
CA ARG A 166 8.24 -9.67 3.07
C ARG A 166 9.49 -8.85 3.36
N TYR A 167 9.67 -8.48 4.62
CA TYR A 167 10.93 -7.92 5.10
C TYR A 167 12.05 -8.95 4.96
N CYS A 168 13.18 -8.51 4.41
CA CYS A 168 14.34 -9.35 4.15
C CYS A 168 15.63 -8.57 4.44
N ASP A 169 16.77 -9.24 4.37
CA ASP A 169 18.07 -8.59 4.33
C ASP A 169 18.42 -8.09 2.91
N LYS A 170 19.64 -7.56 2.74
CA LYS A 170 20.14 -7.05 1.46
C LYS A 170 20.35 -8.14 0.38
N ASN A 171 20.38 -9.41 0.77
CA ASN A 171 20.53 -10.56 -0.12
C ASN A 171 19.17 -11.23 -0.43
N GLY A 172 18.08 -10.76 0.19
CA GLY A 172 16.74 -11.32 0.02
C GLY A 172 16.40 -12.41 1.03
N GLU A 173 17.24 -12.62 2.04
CA GLU A 173 17.00 -13.63 3.06
C GLU A 173 15.98 -13.12 4.08
N ILE A 174 14.95 -13.91 4.32
CA ILE A 174 13.87 -13.61 5.26
C ILE A 174 14.19 -14.28 6.60
N SER A 175 14.33 -13.48 7.66
CA SER A 175 14.55 -13.97 9.02
C SER A 175 13.86 -13.07 10.05
N GLU A 176 13.68 -13.54 11.27
CA GLU A 176 13.11 -12.71 12.34
C GLU A 176 14.02 -11.50 12.67
N ALA A 177 15.33 -11.64 12.49
CA ALA A 177 16.31 -10.59 12.81
C ALA A 177 16.15 -9.32 11.95
N VAL A 178 15.59 -9.44 10.74
CA VAL A 178 15.34 -8.31 9.84
C VAL A 178 13.92 -7.76 9.95
N ASN A 179 13.09 -8.33 10.82
CA ASN A 179 11.72 -7.88 11.05
C ASN A 179 11.72 -6.56 11.85
N PRO A 180 11.34 -5.42 11.26
CA PRO A 180 11.43 -4.15 11.96
C PRO A 180 10.37 -3.96 13.03
N ASN A 181 9.29 -4.75 13.03
CA ASN A 181 8.09 -4.45 13.81
C ASN A 181 7.40 -5.66 14.43
N GLY A 182 7.89 -6.87 14.15
CA GLY A 182 7.33 -8.13 14.63
C GLY A 182 6.13 -8.63 13.84
N SER A 183 5.98 -8.22 12.57
CA SER A 183 4.91 -8.71 11.70
C SER A 183 4.99 -10.23 11.55
N VAL A 184 3.84 -10.91 11.62
CA VAL A 184 3.79 -12.35 11.40
C VAL A 184 4.41 -12.67 10.04
N GLU A 185 5.25 -13.70 9.99
CA GLU A 185 5.81 -14.19 8.73
C GLU A 185 6.65 -13.15 7.94
N ASN A 186 7.15 -12.11 8.62
CA ASN A 186 7.84 -10.97 8.02
C ASN A 186 7.00 -10.21 6.97
N ILE A 187 5.67 -10.29 7.02
CA ILE A 187 4.79 -9.67 6.02
C ILE A 187 4.92 -8.14 6.08
N ALA A 188 5.21 -7.53 4.93
CA ALA A 188 5.32 -6.08 4.75
C ALA A 188 4.16 -5.49 3.91
N GLY A 189 3.44 -6.34 3.16
CA GLY A 189 2.26 -5.94 2.39
C GLY A 189 1.46 -7.12 1.87
N VAL A 190 0.17 -6.89 1.63
CA VAL A 190 -0.84 -7.90 1.27
C VAL A 190 -1.86 -7.36 0.27
N CYS A 191 -2.63 -8.24 -0.36
CA CYS A 191 -3.78 -7.87 -1.19
C CYS A 191 -5.06 -8.62 -0.81
N ASN A 192 -6.21 -8.16 -1.31
CA ASN A 192 -7.47 -8.88 -1.21
C ASN A 192 -7.49 -10.10 -2.16
N ALA A 193 -8.47 -11.00 -1.98
CA ALA A 193 -8.63 -12.18 -2.83
C ALA A 193 -8.90 -11.82 -4.31
N GLY A 194 -9.55 -10.67 -4.57
CA GLY A 194 -9.78 -10.13 -5.91
C GLY A 194 -8.54 -9.53 -6.58
N LYS A 195 -7.40 -9.44 -5.88
CA LYS A 195 -6.13 -8.89 -6.35
C LYS A 195 -6.23 -7.48 -6.95
N ASN A 196 -7.11 -6.65 -6.39
CA ASN A 196 -7.34 -5.28 -6.82
C ASN A 196 -7.23 -4.25 -5.69
N VAL A 197 -7.20 -4.70 -4.44
CA VAL A 197 -6.90 -3.86 -3.29
C VAL A 197 -5.57 -4.32 -2.72
N PHE A 198 -4.64 -3.39 -2.52
CA PHE A 198 -3.28 -3.65 -2.07
C PHE A 198 -2.97 -2.77 -0.84
N GLY A 199 -2.22 -3.31 0.10
CA GLY A 199 -1.74 -2.58 1.27
C GLY A 199 -0.28 -2.90 1.54
N MET A 200 0.51 -1.89 1.88
CA MET A 200 1.90 -2.08 2.31
C MET A 200 2.31 -1.05 3.34
N MET A 201 3.15 -1.45 4.30
CA MET A 201 3.69 -0.55 5.33
C MET A 201 4.88 0.31 4.85
N PRO A 202 5.82 -0.20 4.03
CA PRO A 202 6.87 0.62 3.45
C PRO A 202 6.31 1.71 2.53
N HIS A 203 7.05 2.80 2.39
CA HIS A 203 6.72 3.99 1.61
C HIS A 203 7.45 4.00 0.26
N PRO A 204 6.90 3.35 -0.80
CA PRO A 204 7.54 3.33 -2.11
C PRO A 204 7.67 4.73 -2.73
N GLU A 205 6.78 5.66 -2.40
CA GLU A 205 6.82 7.05 -2.85
C GLU A 205 8.08 7.79 -2.36
N ARG A 206 8.65 7.37 -1.23
CA ARG A 206 9.90 7.94 -0.69
C ARG A 206 11.16 7.29 -1.25
N ALA A 207 11.00 6.35 -2.18
CA ALA A 207 12.08 5.68 -2.89
C ALA A 207 11.79 5.67 -4.39
N ALA A 208 11.19 6.73 -4.90
CA ALA A 208 10.77 6.82 -6.29
C ALA A 208 11.43 7.99 -7.04
N ASP A 209 12.45 8.63 -6.50
CA ASP A 209 13.07 9.81 -7.09
C ASP A 209 14.60 9.75 -7.02
N ASP A 210 15.25 10.12 -8.12
CA ASP A 210 16.71 10.16 -8.25
C ASP A 210 17.31 11.21 -7.30
N GLU A 211 16.61 12.33 -7.08
CA GLU A 211 17.03 13.39 -6.14
C GLU A 211 17.06 12.90 -4.68
N LEU A 212 16.24 11.89 -4.35
CA LEU A 212 16.25 11.22 -3.04
C LEU A 212 17.33 10.14 -2.94
N GLY A 213 18.08 9.89 -4.02
CA GLY A 213 19.15 8.89 -4.09
C GLY A 213 18.65 7.45 -4.02
N ASN A 214 17.36 7.20 -4.27
CA ASN A 214 16.75 5.89 -4.22
C ASN A 214 15.51 5.81 -5.11
N THR A 215 15.52 4.86 -6.05
CA THR A 215 14.44 4.64 -7.02
C THR A 215 13.81 3.24 -6.92
N ASP A 216 14.14 2.44 -5.90
CA ASP A 216 13.65 1.06 -5.78
C ASP A 216 12.12 0.95 -5.68
N GLY A 217 11.44 2.00 -5.24
CA GLY A 217 9.99 2.10 -5.17
C GLY A 217 9.31 2.43 -6.49
N ARG A 218 10.03 2.96 -7.51
CA ARG A 218 9.47 3.32 -8.82
C ARG A 218 8.73 2.15 -9.47
N ILE A 219 9.35 0.97 -9.46
CA ILE A 219 8.84 -0.24 -10.13
C ILE A 219 7.48 -0.69 -9.58
N ILE A 220 7.16 -0.37 -8.33
CA ILE A 220 5.87 -0.70 -7.71
C ILE A 220 4.75 0.14 -8.34
N PHE A 221 5.00 1.45 -8.55
CA PHE A 221 4.07 2.33 -9.24
C PHE A 221 3.96 1.97 -10.72
N GLU A 222 5.06 1.68 -11.39
CA GLU A 222 5.08 1.24 -12.79
C GLU A 222 4.24 -0.04 -12.99
N SER A 223 4.36 -1.01 -12.09
CA SER A 223 3.54 -2.24 -12.12
C SER A 223 2.05 -1.92 -11.98
N LEU A 224 1.67 -1.01 -11.09
CA LEU A 224 0.28 -0.57 -10.96
C LEU A 224 -0.21 0.17 -12.21
N ILE A 225 0.57 1.10 -12.75
CA ILE A 225 0.26 1.86 -13.96
C ILE A 225 0.01 0.92 -15.14
N ARG A 226 0.88 -0.09 -15.32
CA ARG A 226 0.70 -1.12 -16.35
C ARG A 226 -0.62 -1.86 -16.18
N ALA A 227 -0.94 -2.29 -14.96
CA ALA A 227 -2.19 -2.99 -14.69
C ALA A 227 -3.44 -2.14 -14.97
N VAL A 228 -3.40 -0.85 -14.63
CA VAL A 228 -4.47 0.09 -14.96
C VAL A 228 -4.63 0.22 -16.48
N LYS A 229 -3.52 0.33 -17.21
CA LYS A 229 -3.52 0.42 -18.68
C LYS A 229 -4.14 -0.82 -19.32
N ASP A 230 -3.70 -2.01 -18.90
CA ASP A 230 -4.19 -3.28 -19.42
C ASP A 230 -5.70 -3.45 -19.16
N LYS A 231 -6.18 -3.02 -17.98
CA LYS A 231 -7.60 -3.04 -17.64
C LYS A 231 -8.46 -2.06 -18.46
N ARG A 232 -7.92 -0.90 -18.83
CA ARG A 232 -8.63 0.04 -19.71
C ARG A 232 -8.77 -0.51 -21.13
N ILE A 233 -7.75 -1.21 -21.62
CA ILE A 233 -7.79 -1.85 -22.94
C ILE A 233 -8.84 -2.96 -22.95
N SER A 234 -8.89 -3.80 -21.90
CA SER A 234 -9.85 -4.90 -21.83
C SER A 234 -11.32 -4.48 -21.66
N THR A 235 -11.57 -3.28 -21.13
CA THR A 235 -12.94 -2.73 -20.99
C THR A 235 -13.39 -1.89 -22.19
N SER A 236 -12.49 -1.58 -23.12
CA SER A 236 -12.78 -0.83 -24.35
C SER A 236 -13.07 -1.72 -25.58
N ASN A 237 -12.90 -3.03 -25.43
CA ASN A 237 -13.23 -4.06 -26.43
C ASN A 237 -14.47 -4.83 -25.99
#